data_AF-F4A387-F1
#
_entry.id   AF-F4A387-F1
#
_cell.length_a   1.000
_cell.length_b   1.000
_cell.length_c   1.000
_cell.angle_alpha   90.00
_cell.angle_beta   90.00
_cell.angle_gamma   90.00
#
_symmetry.space_group_name_H-M   'P 1'
#
loop_
_entity.id
_entity.type
_entity.pdbx_description
1 polymer ?
#
loop_
_entity_poly.entity_id
_entity_poly.type
_entity_poly.pdbx_seq_one_letter_code
_entity_poly.pdbx_strand_id
1 'polypeptide(L)'
;MDLKKRKGILTMNDKKNRKRRGFTLIELVVVIAILGILVAIAVPKLGGSREKAAISAHNANVRTLESAATMYIADNGNPTSEKSDSGTGDIAAYVQEWPKPPKGTGVSAVESATTYTVKISTDGKVTVIPAKIETPEETAP
;
A
#
# COMPACT_ATOMS: atom_id res chain seq x y z
N MET A 1 -58.72 -0.45 -83.41
CA MET A 1 -58.01 0.85 -83.51
C MET A 1 -57.39 1.11 -82.14
N ASP A 2 -56.19 0.59 -81.92
CA ASP A 2 -54.90 1.23 -82.24
C ASP A 2 -54.39 2.11 -81.09
N LEU A 3 -53.30 1.61 -80.50
CA LEU A 3 -52.20 2.24 -79.79
C LEU A 3 -52.28 3.73 -79.37
N LYS A 4 -51.94 3.99 -78.11
CA LYS A 4 -50.71 4.72 -77.70
C LYS A 4 -50.71 4.83 -76.17
N LYS A 5 -49.82 4.13 -75.45
CA LYS A 5 -48.41 4.49 -75.19
C LYS A 5 -48.26 5.83 -74.45
N ARG A 6 -47.40 5.77 -73.40
CA ARG A 6 -46.55 6.83 -72.80
C ARG A 6 -47.06 7.31 -71.43
N LYS A 7 -46.27 7.33 -70.35
CA LYS A 7 -44.82 7.18 -70.14
C LYS A 7 -44.62 6.87 -68.66
N GLY A 8 -43.66 5.98 -68.35
CA GLY A 8 -43.21 5.75 -66.99
C GLY A 8 -42.47 6.96 -66.41
N ILE A 9 -42.65 7.18 -65.12
CA ILE A 9 -41.74 7.96 -64.28
C ILE A 9 -41.27 6.99 -63.20
N LEU A 10 -40.15 6.32 -63.45
CA LEU A 10 -39.47 5.51 -62.44
C LEU A 10 -38.35 6.39 -61.88
N THR A 11 -38.63 7.01 -60.74
CA THR A 11 -37.64 7.75 -59.95
C THR A 11 -36.58 6.75 -59.50
N MET A 12 -35.42 6.74 -60.17
CA MET A 12 -34.27 5.95 -59.75
C MET A 12 -33.72 6.54 -58.45
N ASN A 13 -34.08 5.92 -57.33
CA ASN A 13 -33.51 6.22 -56.03
C ASN A 13 -32.12 5.59 -55.97
N ASP A 14 -31.10 6.34 -56.37
CA ASP A 14 -29.70 5.94 -56.31
C ASP A 14 -29.26 5.82 -54.85
N LYS A 15 -29.50 4.64 -54.24
CA LYS A 15 -28.93 4.28 -52.94
C LYS A 15 -27.43 4.11 -53.14
N LYS A 16 -26.67 5.20 -52.99
CA LYS A 16 -25.21 5.17 -52.81
C LYS A 16 -24.89 4.19 -51.67
N ASN A 17 -24.49 2.98 -52.03
CA ASN A 17 -23.96 1.98 -51.09
C ASN A 17 -22.71 2.57 -50.45
N ARG A 18 -22.86 3.19 -49.28
CA ARG A 18 -21.71 3.59 -48.46
C ARG A 18 -21.05 2.28 -48.02
N LYS A 19 -19.91 1.95 -48.63
CA LYS A 19 -19.08 0.82 -48.22
C LYS A 19 -18.74 0.99 -46.75
N ARG A 20 -19.39 0.20 -45.88
CA ARG A 20 -19.05 0.15 -44.46
C ARG A 20 -17.68 -0.51 -44.37
N ARG A 21 -16.67 0.27 -43.98
CA ARG A 21 -15.35 -0.28 -43.63
C ARG A 21 -15.51 -0.96 -42.27
N GLY A 22 -15.45 -2.28 -42.25
CA GLY A 22 -15.37 -3.05 -41.01
C GLY A 22 -13.92 -3.14 -40.54
N PHE A 23 -13.72 -3.26 -39.23
CA PHE A 23 -12.41 -3.59 -38.66
C PHE A 23 -11.98 -4.98 -39.12
N THR A 24 -10.69 -5.13 -39.43
CA THR A 24 -10.11 -6.45 -39.70
C THR A 24 -9.84 -7.19 -38.39
N LEU A 25 -9.91 -8.52 -38.42
CA LEU A 25 -9.55 -9.33 -37.25
C LEU A 25 -8.08 -9.11 -36.84
N ILE A 26 -7.20 -8.88 -37.82
CA ILE A 26 -5.77 -8.63 -37.56
C ILE A 26 -5.55 -7.32 -36.80
N GLU A 27 -6.31 -6.26 -37.11
CA GLU A 27 -6.24 -4.99 -36.35
C GLU A 27 -6.62 -5.19 -34.89
N LEU A 28 -7.64 -6.00 -34.60
CA LEU A 28 -8.04 -6.27 -33.23
C LEU A 28 -6.99 -7.12 -32.49
N VAL A 29 -6.43 -8.12 -33.16
CA VAL A 29 -5.42 -9.03 -32.58
C VAL A 29 -4.14 -8.30 -32.20
N VAL A 30 -3.65 -7.39 -33.05
CA VAL A 30 -2.44 -6.60 -32.75
C VAL A 30 -2.67 -5.66 -31.56
N VAL A 31 -3.85 -5.06 -31.45
CA VAL A 31 -4.18 -4.15 -30.33
C VAL A 31 -4.17 -4.88 -28.99
N ILE A 32 -4.84 -6.03 -28.89
CA ILE A 32 -4.86 -6.80 -27.63
C ILE A 32 -3.47 -7.37 -27.29
N ALA A 33 -2.64 -7.68 -28.30
CA ALA A 33 -1.28 -8.12 -28.10
C ALA A 33 -0.41 -7.03 -27.46
N ILE A 34 -0.47 -5.79 -27.97
CA ILE A 34 0.26 -4.65 -27.39
C ILE A 34 -0.28 -4.33 -25.99
N LEU A 35 -1.60 -4.32 -25.79
CA LEU A 35 -2.20 -4.11 -24.47
C LEU A 35 -1.73 -5.16 -23.45
N GLY A 36 -1.61 -6.42 -23.84
CA GLY A 36 -1.10 -7.50 -22.99
C GLY A 36 0.35 -7.25 -22.52
N ILE A 37 1.22 -6.80 -23.42
CA ILE A 37 2.62 -6.48 -23.10
C ILE A 37 2.70 -5.30 -22.12
N LEU A 38 1.91 -4.25 -22.35
CA LEU A 38 1.88 -3.08 -21.47
C LEU A 38 1.40 -3.45 -20.06
N VAL A 39 0.34 -4.25 -19.93
CA VAL A 39 -0.18 -4.71 -18.64
C VAL A 39 0.85 -5.56 -17.89
N ALA A 40 1.55 -6.46 -18.59
CA ALA A 40 2.56 -7.33 -17.99
C ALA A 40 3.71 -6.54 -17.32
N ILE A 41 4.13 -5.42 -17.92
CA ILE A 41 5.22 -4.58 -17.38
C ILE A 41 4.71 -3.55 -16.36
N ALA A 42 3.46 -3.11 -16.48
CA ALA A 42 2.88 -2.08 -15.61
C ALA A 42 2.57 -2.59 -14.18
N VAL A 43 2.21 -3.87 -14.02
CA VAL A 43 1.81 -4.45 -12.73
C VAL A 43 2.95 -4.64 -11.69
N PRO A 44 4.16 -5.13 -12.02
CA PRO A 44 5.08 -5.68 -11.02
C PRO A 44 5.83 -4.72 -10.07
N LYS A 45 5.46 -3.45 -9.87
CA LYS A 45 6.32 -2.49 -9.14
C LYS A 45 5.90 -2.03 -7.74
N LEU A 46 4.87 -2.59 -7.12
CA LEU A 46 4.31 -1.98 -5.90
C LEU A 46 4.53 -2.72 -4.57
N GLY A 47 5.22 -3.86 -4.58
CA GLY A 47 5.44 -4.67 -3.35
C GLY A 47 6.52 -4.09 -2.43
N GLY A 48 7.78 -4.10 -2.88
CA GLY A 48 8.93 -3.84 -1.99
C GLY A 48 9.04 -2.40 -1.46
N SER A 49 8.53 -1.39 -2.17
CA SER A 49 8.58 0.01 -1.67
C SER A 49 7.66 0.23 -0.47
N ARG A 50 6.50 -0.45 -0.43
CA ARG A 50 5.57 -0.34 0.70
C ARG A 50 6.10 -1.03 1.94
N GLU A 51 6.73 -2.19 1.76
CA GLU A 51 7.38 -2.93 2.85
C GLU A 51 8.49 -2.10 3.49
N LYS A 52 9.41 -1.53 2.71
CA LYS A 52 10.47 -0.66 3.23
C LYS A 52 9.93 0.55 4.01
N ALA A 53 8.91 1.22 3.48
CA ALA A 53 8.27 2.34 4.16
C ALA A 53 7.62 1.90 5.48
N ALA A 54 6.98 0.73 5.51
CA ALA A 54 6.38 0.18 6.71
C ALA A 54 7.44 -0.17 7.77
N ILE A 55 8.59 -0.72 7.36
CA ILE A 55 9.70 -1.03 8.29
C ILE A 55 10.28 0.27 8.87
N SER A 56 10.51 1.28 8.04
CA SER A 56 10.98 2.59 8.49
C SER A 56 10.03 3.23 9.51
N ALA A 57 8.72 3.21 9.24
CA ALA A 57 7.70 3.69 10.17
C ALA A 57 7.68 2.89 11.48
N HIS A 58 7.82 1.56 11.41
CA HIS A 58 7.89 0.70 12.59
C HIS A 58 9.10 1.06 13.47
N ASN A 59 10.28 1.21 12.88
CA ASN A 59 11.50 1.58 13.60
C ASN A 59 11.42 2.97 14.23
N ALA A 60 10.76 3.93 13.55
CA ALA A 60 10.51 5.26 14.10
C ALA A 60 9.58 5.21 15.32
N ASN A 61 8.52 4.39 15.28
CA ASN A 61 7.62 4.18 16.42
C ASN A 61 8.35 3.55 17.62
N VAL A 62 9.21 2.55 17.40
CA VAL A 62 10.04 1.94 18.44
C VAL A 62 10.89 3.00 19.14
N ARG A 63 11.61 3.82 18.36
CA ARG A 63 12.44 4.91 18.91
C ARG A 63 11.62 5.94 19.69
N THR A 64 10.41 6.24 19.24
CA THR A 64 9.50 7.17 19.93
C THR A 64 9.12 6.62 21.31
N LEU A 65 8.80 5.33 21.39
CA LEU A 65 8.46 4.64 22.63
C LEU A 65 9.65 4.49 23.58
N GLU A 66 10.85 4.21 23.04
CA GLU A 66 12.09 4.20 23.83
C GLU A 66 12.36 5.56 24.46
N SER A 67 12.17 6.64 23.68
CA SER A 67 12.30 8.00 24.17
C SER A 67 11.29 8.30 25.27
N ALA A 68 10.03 7.90 25.10
CA ALA A 68 8.99 8.10 26.10
C ALA A 68 9.28 7.37 27.42
N ALA A 69 9.73 6.12 27.35
CA ALA A 69 10.15 5.37 28.54
C ALA A 69 11.39 5.99 29.19
N THR A 70 12.35 6.48 28.41
CA THR A 70 13.53 7.18 28.94
C THR A 70 13.14 8.45 29.66
N MET A 71 12.17 9.22 29.12
CA MET A 71 11.63 10.42 29.78
C MET A 71 10.92 10.05 31.09
N TYR A 72 10.11 8.99 31.09
CA TYR A 72 9.48 8.47 32.31
C TYR A 72 10.53 8.13 33.39
N ILE A 73 11.63 7.47 33.02
CA ILE A 73 12.73 7.15 33.95
C ILE A 73 13.45 8.43 34.41
N ALA A 74 13.62 9.42 33.54
CA ALA A 74 14.24 10.69 33.90
C ALA A 74 13.43 11.44 34.98
N ASP A 75 12.10 11.41 34.89
CA ASP A 75 11.22 12.09 35.83
C ASP A 75 11.00 11.32 37.14
N ASN A 76 10.98 9.98 37.08
CA ASN A 76 10.59 9.13 38.22
C ASN A 76 11.72 8.27 38.79
N GLY A 77 12.89 8.26 38.15
CA GLY A 77 13.97 7.32 38.42
C GLY A 77 13.68 5.90 37.92
N ASN A 78 14.60 4.99 38.17
CA ASN A 78 14.41 3.58 37.85
C ASN A 78 13.26 2.98 38.68
N PRO A 79 12.37 2.19 38.05
CA PRO A 79 11.27 1.59 38.78
C PRO A 79 11.78 0.51 39.75
N THR A 80 11.12 0.39 40.91
CA THR A 80 11.46 -0.61 41.94
C THR A 80 11.03 -2.03 41.56
N SER A 81 10.19 -2.18 40.55
CA SER A 81 9.73 -3.43 39.95
C SER A 81 9.66 -3.26 38.45
N GLU A 82 9.75 -4.35 37.69
CA GLU A 82 9.58 -4.28 36.24
C GLU A 82 8.23 -3.63 35.87
N LYS A 83 8.28 -2.66 34.96
CA LYS A 83 7.09 -2.03 34.38
C LYS A 83 6.88 -2.52 32.96
N SER A 84 5.62 -2.67 32.58
CA SER A 84 5.21 -3.01 31.21
C SER A 84 4.01 -2.15 30.85
N ASP A 85 4.06 -1.46 29.71
CA ASP A 85 2.99 -0.61 29.21
C ASP A 85 2.67 -0.96 27.75
N SER A 86 1.39 -1.10 27.43
CA SER A 86 0.88 -1.38 26.09
C SER A 86 -0.10 -0.32 25.59
N GLY A 87 -0.04 0.90 26.16
CA GLY A 87 -0.81 2.07 25.72
C GLY A 87 -1.85 2.59 26.72
N THR A 88 -1.82 2.12 27.96
CA THR A 88 -2.77 2.52 29.01
C THR A 88 -2.09 2.75 30.37
N GLY A 89 -0.79 2.53 30.48
CA GLY A 89 -0.01 2.76 31.69
C GLY A 89 0.63 4.15 31.74
N ASP A 90 1.61 4.28 32.64
CA ASP A 90 2.25 5.57 32.93
C ASP A 90 3.10 6.09 31.77
N ILE A 91 3.66 5.21 30.94
CA ILE A 91 4.51 5.59 29.80
C ILE A 91 3.64 6.18 28.68
N ALA A 92 2.38 5.74 28.56
CA ALA A 92 1.43 6.28 27.60
C ALA A 92 1.17 7.78 27.77
N ALA A 93 1.41 8.35 28.97
CA ALA A 93 1.31 9.79 29.22
C ALA A 93 2.45 10.62 28.57
N TYR A 94 3.55 9.96 28.18
CA TYR A 94 4.73 10.59 27.58
C TYR A 94 4.69 10.59 26.05
N VAL A 95 3.61 10.09 25.46
CA VAL A 95 3.34 10.13 24.01
C VAL A 95 1.98 10.77 23.74
N GLN A 96 1.84 11.45 22.62
CA GLN A 96 0.55 12.05 22.24
C GLN A 96 -0.49 10.99 21.85
N GLU A 97 -0.05 9.94 21.15
CA GLU A 97 -0.87 8.79 20.79
C GLU A 97 0.00 7.53 20.84
N TRP A 98 -0.55 6.44 21.37
CA TRP A 98 0.15 5.16 21.34
C TRP A 98 0.22 4.62 19.90
N PRO A 99 1.43 4.41 19.35
CA PRO A 99 1.57 3.98 17.97
C PRO A 99 1.05 2.56 17.79
N LYS A 100 0.60 2.26 16.56
CA LYS A 100 0.20 0.91 16.15
C LYS A 100 1.22 0.36 15.14
N PRO A 101 1.60 -0.92 15.22
CA PRO A 101 2.52 -1.50 14.25
C PRO A 101 1.96 -1.38 12.82
N PRO A 102 2.74 -0.86 11.86
CA PRO A 102 2.30 -0.71 10.48
C PRO A 102 2.13 -2.08 9.81
N LYS A 103 1.09 -2.21 8.98
CA LYS A 103 0.81 -3.45 8.23
C LYS A 103 1.88 -3.69 7.15
N GLY A 104 2.17 -4.95 6.88
CA GLY A 104 3.06 -5.34 5.77
C GLY A 104 4.54 -5.39 6.11
N THR A 105 4.92 -5.26 7.39
CA THR A 105 6.30 -5.45 7.90
C THR A 105 6.62 -6.90 8.28
N GLY A 106 5.63 -7.81 8.27
CA GLY A 106 5.74 -9.13 8.90
C GLY A 106 5.70 -9.10 10.44
N VAL A 107 5.93 -7.94 11.06
CA VAL A 107 5.93 -7.75 12.51
C VAL A 107 4.52 -7.83 13.10
N SER A 108 3.48 -7.46 12.36
CA SER A 108 2.09 -7.71 12.79
C SER A 108 1.71 -9.20 12.78
N ALA A 109 2.56 -10.08 12.23
CA ALA A 109 2.40 -11.54 12.24
C ALA A 109 3.35 -12.23 13.22
N VAL A 110 4.47 -11.57 13.59
CA VAL A 110 5.37 -11.99 14.67
C VAL A 110 4.79 -11.42 15.96
N GLU A 111 4.18 -12.33 16.73
CA GLU A 111 3.31 -12.02 17.86
C GLU A 111 2.00 -11.38 17.36
N SER A 112 0.86 -11.75 17.93
CA SER A 112 -0.42 -11.08 17.67
C SER A 112 -0.46 -9.65 18.24
N ALA A 113 0.66 -8.93 18.14
CA ALA A 113 0.93 -7.58 18.60
C ALA A 113 0.11 -6.60 17.77
N THR A 114 -1.16 -6.46 18.15
CA THR A 114 -2.01 -5.34 17.76
C THR A 114 -1.49 -4.01 18.29
N THR A 115 -0.52 -4.05 19.20
CA THR A 115 0.05 -2.91 19.92
C THR A 115 1.53 -3.14 20.23
N TYR A 116 2.28 -2.07 20.47
CA TYR A 116 3.60 -2.16 21.07
C TYR A 116 3.49 -2.35 22.58
N THR A 117 4.46 -3.04 23.16
CA THR A 117 4.66 -3.17 24.61
C THR A 117 6.04 -2.65 24.98
N VAL A 118 6.09 -1.71 25.90
CA VAL A 118 7.32 -1.13 26.43
C VAL A 118 7.56 -1.70 27.81
N LYS A 119 8.73 -2.29 28.02
CA LYS A 119 9.17 -2.82 29.32
C LYS A 119 10.32 -1.99 29.85
N ILE A 120 10.28 -1.68 31.14
CA ILE A 120 11.37 -1.05 31.88
C ILE A 120 11.77 -1.99 33.00
N SER A 121 13.01 -2.48 32.93
CA SER A 121 13.62 -3.29 33.98
C SER A 121 14.11 -2.42 35.14
N THR A 122 14.35 -3.02 36.31
CA THR A 122 14.77 -2.30 37.53
C THR A 122 16.17 -1.67 37.43
N ASP A 123 16.97 -2.14 36.48
CA ASP A 123 18.27 -1.57 36.09
C ASP A 123 18.13 -0.33 35.17
N GLY A 124 16.90 0.06 34.82
CA GLY A 124 16.62 1.20 33.93
C GLY A 124 16.72 0.83 32.45
N LYS A 125 16.89 -0.45 32.12
CA LYS A 125 16.92 -0.90 30.74
C LYS A 125 15.51 -0.86 30.15
N VAL A 126 15.38 -0.14 29.05
CA VAL A 126 14.15 -0.06 28.24
C VAL A 126 14.19 -1.12 27.14
N THR A 127 13.10 -1.85 26.98
CA THR A 127 12.92 -2.81 25.87
C THR A 127 11.55 -2.59 25.25
N VAL A 128 11.48 -2.40 23.93
CA VAL A 128 10.23 -2.29 23.18
C VAL A 128 10.01 -3.56 22.36
N ILE A 129 8.81 -4.11 22.48
CA ILE A 129 8.36 -5.30 21.75
C ILE A 129 7.16 -4.87 20.89
N PRO A 130 7.12 -5.19 19.59
CA PRO A 130 8.18 -5.83 18.82
C PRO A 130 9.41 -4.92 18.64
N ALA A 131 10.60 -5.55 18.67
CA ALA A 131 11.88 -4.86 18.56
C ALA A 131 12.14 -4.32 17.15
N LYS A 132 13.02 -3.33 17.05
CA LYS A 132 13.45 -2.72 15.79
C LYS A 132 13.90 -3.79 14.78
N ILE A 133 13.50 -3.64 13.53
CA ILE A 133 13.98 -4.48 12.44
C ILE A 133 15.27 -3.86 11.89
N GLU A 134 16.36 -4.61 11.91
CA GLU A 134 17.60 -4.22 11.25
C GLU A 134 17.40 -4.23 9.73
N THR A 135 17.31 -3.04 9.13
CA THR A 135 17.36 -2.89 7.68
C THR A 135 18.81 -2.83 7.21
N PRO A 136 19.19 -3.49 6.09
CA PRO A 136 20.55 -3.47 5.54
C PRO A 136 21.13 -2.07 5.24
N GLU A 137 20.32 -1.02 5.33
CA GLU A 137 20.67 0.38 5.05
C GLU A 137 21.29 1.09 6.28
N GLU A 138 21.27 0.48 7.47
CA GLU A 138 21.78 1.04 8.73
C GLU A 138 23.15 0.47 9.16
N THR A 139 23.97 0.07 8.19
CA THR A 139 25.38 -0.35 8.40
C THR A 139 26.37 0.47 7.55
N ALA A 140 26.04 1.71 7.20
CA ALA A 140 27.02 2.63 6.64
C ALA A 140 27.81 3.32 7.78
N PRO A 141 29.15 3.31 7.74
CA PRO A 141 30.02 3.87 8.78
C PRO A 141 29.93 5.41 8.87
#